data_AF-A0A328WNH4-F1
#
_entry.id   AF-A0A328WNH4-F1
#
_cell.length_a   1.000
_cell.length_b   1.000
_cell.length_c   1.000
_cell.angle_alpha   90.00
_cell.angle_beta   90.00
_cell.angle_gamma   90.00
#
_symmetry.space_group_name_H-M   'P 1'
#
loop_
_entity.id
_entity.type
_entity.pdbx_description
1 polymer ?
#
loop_
_entity_poly.entity_id
_entity_poly.type
_entity_poly.pdbx_seq_one_letter_code
_entity_poly.pdbx_strand_id
1 'polypeptide(L)' 'MLKMLVDTLFTIGKKLSIFPERNPIDPIFKSENIRFFPKWNFKIVYKIEPERVFILDVFSSRQNLNI' A
#
# COMPACT_ATOMS: atom_id res chain seq x y z
N MET A 1 7.45 -19.29 -5.05
CA MET A 1 6.50 -18.24 -5.46
C MET A 1 5.91 -17.49 -4.25
N LEU A 2 5.21 -18.16 -3.31
CA LEU A 2 4.62 -17.50 -2.13
C LEU A 2 5.65 -16.76 -1.24
N LYS A 3 6.82 -17.37 -1.01
CA LYS A 3 7.90 -16.81 -0.19
C LYS A 3 8.38 -15.44 -0.70
N MET A 4 8.53 -15.29 -2.02
CA MET A 4 8.96 -14.03 -2.63
C MET A 4 7.92 -12.91 -2.48
N LEU A 5 6.62 -13.24 -2.47
CA LEU A 5 5.56 -12.25 -2.27
C LEU A 5 5.60 -11.71 -0.83
N VAL A 6 5.70 -12.60 0.15
CA VAL A 6 5.76 -12.23 1.57
C VAL A 6 7.03 -11.41 1.86
N ASP A 7 8.18 -11.84 1.36
CA ASP A 7 9.45 -11.10 1.51
C ASP A 7 9.38 -9.70 0.86
N THR A 8 8.65 -9.59 -0.26
CA THR A 8 8.39 -8.31 -0.93
C THR A 8 7.52 -7.40 -0.08
N LEU A 9 6.46 -7.93 0.56
CA LEU A 9 5.62 -7.14 1.46
C LEU A 9 6.40 -6.62 2.67
N PHE A 10 7.29 -7.44 3.27
CA PHE A 10 8.19 -6.97 4.33
C PHE A 10 9.14 -5.88 3.86
N THR A 11 9.69 -6.02 2.66
CA THR A 11 10.58 -5.00 2.07
C THR A 11 9.82 -3.70 1.79
N ILE A 12 8.58 -3.79 1.32
CA ILE A 12 7.71 -2.63 1.09
C ILE A 12 7.38 -1.95 2.41
N GLY A 13 6.97 -2.70 3.44
CA GLY A 13 6.71 -2.16 4.78
C GLY A 13 7.89 -1.35 5.33
N LYS A 14 9.11 -1.89 5.22
CA LYS A 14 10.34 -1.18 5.62
C LYS A 14 10.63 0.09 4.81
N LYS A 15 10.23 0.14 3.54
CA LYS A 15 10.40 1.35 2.70
C LYS A 15 9.34 2.39 3.01
N LEU A 16 8.10 1.95 3.18
CA LEU A 16 6.98 2.83 3.54
C LEU A 16 7.21 3.49 4.89
N SER A 17 7.86 2.83 5.85
CA SER A 17 8.18 3.43 7.15
C SER A 17 9.22 4.56 7.10
N ILE A 18 9.96 4.73 5.99
CA ILE A 18 10.99 5.79 5.87
C ILE A 18 10.39 7.05 5.25
N PHE A 19 9.64 6.90 4.15
CA PHE A 19 9.01 8.03 3.44
C PHE A 19 7.57 7.67 3.03
N PRO A 20 6.65 7.57 4.01
CA PRO A 20 5.29 7.11 3.74
C PRO A 20 4.51 8.07 2.85
N GLU A 21 4.81 9.37 2.88
CA GLU A 21 4.13 10.41 2.11
C GLU A 21 4.47 10.40 0.61
N ARG A 22 5.48 9.64 0.17
CA ARG A 22 6.01 9.70 -1.21
C ARG A 22 5.02 9.17 -2.26
N ASN A 23 4.15 8.24 -1.88
CA ASN A 23 3.21 7.65 -2.83
C ASN A 23 1.92 8.49 -2.94
N PRO A 24 1.11 8.33 -3.99
CA PRO A 24 -0.09 9.14 -4.17
C PRO A 24 -1.15 8.86 -3.10
N ILE A 25 -1.96 9.88 -2.81
CA ILE A 25 -3.21 9.74 -2.02
C ILE A 25 -4.14 8.77 -2.74
N ASP A 26 -4.80 7.90 -1.97
CA ASP A 26 -5.80 6.99 -2.52
C ASP A 26 -7.06 7.76 -2.94
N PRO A 27 -7.44 7.72 -4.24
CA PRO A 27 -8.58 8.49 -4.73
C PRO A 27 -9.92 8.01 -4.18
N ILE A 28 -10.01 6.76 -3.70
CA ILE A 28 -11.25 6.18 -3.17
C ILE A 28 -11.52 6.73 -1.77
N PHE A 29 -10.50 6.74 -0.91
CA PHE A 29 -10.65 7.12 0.49
C PHE A 29 -10.61 8.63 0.74
N LYS A 30 -10.09 9.42 -0.23
CA LYS A 30 -10.04 10.91 -0.18
C LYS A 30 -9.49 11.49 1.12
N SER A 31 -8.56 10.78 1.75
CA SER A 31 -7.89 11.19 2.98
C SER A 31 -6.40 11.35 2.71
N GLU A 32 -5.81 12.47 3.12
CA GLU A 32 -4.39 12.79 2.89
C GLU A 32 -3.45 11.76 3.52
N ASN A 33 -3.90 11.11 4.60
CA ASN A 33 -3.15 10.10 5.33
C ASN A 33 -3.35 8.69 4.76
N ILE A 34 -4.20 8.50 3.74
CA ILE A 34 -4.42 7.20 3.09
C ILE A 34 -3.84 7.26 1.69
N ARG A 35 -2.87 6.39 1.43
CA ARG A 35 -2.08 6.36 0.20
C ARG A 35 -2.03 4.95 -0.36
N PHE A 36 -1.60 4.83 -1.61
CA PHE A 36 -1.43 3.51 -2.23
C PHE A 36 -0.05 3.34 -2.88
N PHE A 37 0.47 2.12 -2.81
CA PHE A 37 1.70 1.70 -3.47
C PHE A 37 1.37 0.69 -4.58
N PRO A 38 1.53 1.04 -5.86
CA PRO A 38 1.37 0.08 -6.95
C PRO A 38 2.60 -0.83 -7.04
N LYS A 39 2.38 -2.15 -7.03
CA LYS A 39 3.43 -3.15 -7.26
C LYS A 39 2.91 -4.27 -8.13
N TRP A 40 3.49 -4.40 -9.32
CA TRP A 40 3.07 -5.40 -10.32
C TRP A 40 1.56 -5.28 -10.61
N ASN A 41 0.81 -6.36 -10.37
CA ASN A 41 -0.63 -6.41 -10.51
C ASN A 41 -1.34 -6.24 -9.16
N PHE A 42 -0.78 -5.43 -8.26
CA PHE A 42 -1.34 -5.19 -6.94
C PHE A 42 -1.32 -3.70 -6.57
N LYS A 43 -2.36 -3.29 -5.86
CA LYS A 43 -2.48 -1.98 -5.20
C LYS A 43 -2.46 -2.24 -3.69
N ILE A 44 -1.40 -1.79 -3.02
CA ILE A 44 -1.28 -1.88 -1.55
C ILE A 44 -1.78 -0.56 -0.97
N VAL A 45 -2.87 -0.58 -0.22
CA VAL A 45 -3.43 0.61 0.44
C VAL A 45 -2.93 0.66 1.87
N TYR A 46 -2.47 1.84 2.30
CA TYR A 46 -1.94 2.02 3.63
C TYR A 46 -2.31 3.37 4.23
N LYS A 47 -2.37 3.41 5.56
CA LYS A 47 -2.60 4.61 6.36
C LYS A 47 -1.31 5.03 7.05
N ILE A 48 -1.04 6.33 7.01
CA ILE A 48 0.04 6.98 7.75
C ILE A 48 -0.49 7.43 9.11
N GLU A 49 0.21 7.04 10.16
CA GLU A 49 0.02 7.50 11.53
C GLU A 49 1.38 7.99 12.05
N PRO A 50 1.42 8.84 13.11
CA PRO A 50 2.65 9.50 13.56
C PRO A 50 3.84 8.56 13.76
N GLU A 51 3.61 7.35 14.30
CA GLU A 51 4.67 6.40 14.68
C GLU A 51 4.75 5.17 13.77
N ARG A 52 3.80 5.00 12.83
CA ARG A 52 3.68 3.76 12.06
C ARG A 52 2.85 3.90 10.80
N VAL A 53 3.06 2.95 9.89
CA VAL A 53 2.20 2.73 8.74
C VAL A 53 1.33 1.50 8.97
N PHE A 54 0.04 1.60 8.69
CA PHE A 54 -0.87 0.46 8.67
C PHE A 54 -1.13 0.06 7.23
N ILE A 55 -0.86 -1.20 6.86
CA ILE A 55 -1.41 -1.75 5.62
C ILE A 55 -2.89 -2.00 5.86
N LEU A 56 -3.75 -1.31 5.11
CA LEU A 56 -5.20 -1.45 5.21
C LEU A 56 -5.69 -2.61 4.34
N ASP A 57 -5.17 -2.71 3.11
CA ASP A 57 -5.58 -3.76 2.16
C ASP A 57 -4.53 -3.97 1.05
N VAL A 58 -4.63 -5.09 0.33
CA VAL A 58 -3.84 -5.43 -0.85
C VAL A 58 -4.76 -5.98 -1.94
N PHE A 59 -5.09 -5.14 -2.91
CA PHE A 59 -5.95 -5.52 -4.02
C PHE A 59 -5.15 -6.03 -5.21
N SER A 60 -5.66 -7.03 -5.93
CA SER A 60 -5.14 -7.30 -7.27
C SER A 60 -5.66 -6.24 -8.25
N SER A 61 -4.80 -5.67 -9.08
CA SER A 61 -5.22 -4.81 -10.20
C SER A 61 -5.98 -5.57 -11.29
N ARG A 62 -6.06 -6.90 -11.20
CA ARG A 62 -6.93 -7.74 -12.04
C ARG A 62 -8.34 -7.88 -11.48
N GLN A 63 -8.52 -7.60 -10.18
CA GLN A 63 -9.85 -7.43 -9.62
C GLN A 63 -10.31 -6.02 -10.00
N ASN A 64 -11.39 -5.95 -10.76
CA ASN A 64 -12.04 -4.70 -11.05
C ASN A 64 -12.67 -4.20 -9.75
N LEU A 65 -12.01 -3.26 -9.07
CA LEU A 65 -12.56 -2.57 -7.91
C LEU A 65 -13.59 -1.57 -8.42
N ASN A 66 -14.78 -2.07 -8.77
CA ASN A 66 -15.97 -1.24 -8.86
C ASN A 66 -16.35 -0.88 -7.42
N ILE A 67 -15.68 0.12 -6.86
CA ILE A 67 -16.11 0.88 -5.68
C ILE A 67 -16.37 2.30 -6.15
#